data_AF-A0AAW7XC00-F1
#
_entry.id   AF-A0AAW7XC00-F1
#
_cell.length_a   1.000
_cell.length_b   1.000
_cell.length_c   1.000
_cell.angle_alpha   90.00
_cell.angle_beta   90.00
_cell.angle_gamma   90.00
#
_symmetry.space_group_name_H-M   'P 1'
#
loop_
_entity.id
_entity.type
_entity.pdbx_description
1 polymer ?
#
loop_
_entity_poly.entity_id
_entity_poly.type
_entity_poly.pdbx_seq_one_letter_code
_entity_poly.pdbx_strand_id
1 'polypeptide(L)'
;MRDVMNVIEKWLAWICATLMALMVVDVTWQVVSRFILSNPSSFSEELARFLLIWIGFLGAAYAYRRHAHLGLDILTANLTGVKKILAEKFADTVSLCFAAVIMVFAGTKIMLLTLELNQISAALQIKIGYVYSVIPISGLLICIFALERLWIGRPVEESGPGLD
;
A
#
# COMPACT_ATOMS: atom_id res chain seq x y z
N MET A 1 15.40 -8.84 -13.68
CA MET A 1 14.18 -8.06 -13.35
C MET A 1 13.40 -8.74 -12.23
N ARG A 2 13.05 -10.02 -12.37
CA ARG A 2 12.36 -10.82 -11.32
C ARG A 2 13.07 -10.83 -9.97
N ASP A 3 14.41 -10.99 -9.94
CA ASP A 3 15.16 -11.00 -8.68
C ASP A 3 15.09 -9.68 -7.92
N VAL A 4 15.15 -8.55 -8.65
CA VAL A 4 15.02 -7.21 -8.06
C VAL A 4 13.64 -7.02 -7.45
N MET A 5 12.58 -7.46 -8.15
CA MET A 5 11.21 -7.34 -7.65
C MET A 5 10.96 -8.24 -6.43
N ASN A 6 11.54 -9.43 -6.40
CA ASN A 6 11.48 -10.32 -5.24
C ASN A 6 12.20 -9.71 -4.03
N VAL A 7 13.32 -9.00 -4.26
CA VAL A 7 14.01 -8.26 -3.20
C VAL A 7 13.14 -7.12 -2.68
N ILE A 8 12.57 -6.29 -3.56
CA ILE A 8 11.66 -5.20 -3.17
C ILE A 8 10.48 -5.73 -2.38
N GLU A 9 9.87 -6.83 -2.83
CA GLU A 9 8.76 -7.47 -2.14
C GLU A 9 9.14 -7.92 -0.72
N LYS A 10 10.28 -8.58 -0.55
CA LYS A 10 10.77 -9.02 0.77
C LYS A 10 11.03 -7.84 1.70
N TRP A 11 11.62 -6.77 1.19
CA TRP A 11 11.82 -5.54 1.95
C TRP A 11 10.49 -4.91 2.36
N LEU A 12 9.53 -4.82 1.45
CA LEU A 12 8.21 -4.26 1.71
C LEU A 12 7.47 -5.08 2.78
N ALA A 13 7.54 -6.42 2.71
CA ALA A 13 6.98 -7.30 3.72
C ALA A 13 7.62 -7.06 5.11
N TRP A 14 8.95 -6.95 5.17
CA TRP A 14 9.68 -6.66 6.40
C TRP A 14 9.31 -5.31 7.01
N ILE A 15 9.21 -4.27 6.18
CA ILE A 15 8.80 -2.93 6.61
C ILE A 15 7.37 -2.96 7.14
N CYS A 16 6.42 -3.54 6.41
CA CYS A 16 5.03 -3.66 6.85
C CYS A 16 4.90 -4.45 8.16
N ALA A 17 5.63 -5.57 8.30
CA ALA A 17 5.63 -6.38 9.53
C ALA A 17 6.19 -5.59 10.72
N THR A 18 7.26 -4.82 10.51
CA THR A 18 7.86 -3.98 11.55
C THR A 18 6.90 -2.87 11.98
N LEU A 19 6.30 -2.16 11.02
CA LEU A 19 5.31 -1.13 11.31
C LEU A 19 4.09 -1.68 12.04
N MET A 20 3.61 -2.86 11.65
CA MET A 20 2.51 -3.56 12.32
C MET A 20 2.87 -3.91 13.76
N ALA A 21 4.06 -4.46 14.01
CA ALA A 21 4.53 -4.75 15.36
C ALA A 21 4.62 -3.48 16.23
N LEU A 22 5.14 -2.39 15.67
CA LEU A 22 5.17 -1.08 16.35
C LEU A 22 3.76 -0.57 16.66
N MET A 23 2.81 -0.70 15.73
CA MET A 23 1.42 -0.29 15.94
C MET A 23 0.76 -1.11 17.04
N VAL A 24 1.02 -2.42 17.12
CA VAL A 24 0.49 -3.27 18.20
C VAL A 24 1.03 -2.84 19.56
N VAL A 25 2.33 -2.57 19.66
CA VAL A 25 2.94 -2.07 20.91
C VAL A 25 2.35 -0.72 21.31
N ASP A 26 2.21 0.20 20.34
CA ASP A 26 1.65 1.52 20.57
C ASP A 26 0.19 1.46 21.04
N VAL A 27 -0.69 0.72 20.34
CA VAL A 27 -2.09 0.57 20.75
C VAL A 27 -2.21 -0.14 22.11
N THR A 28 -1.34 -1.10 22.41
CA THR A 28 -1.28 -1.74 23.74
C THR A 28 -0.92 -0.71 24.81
N TRP A 29 0.02 0.18 24.53
CA TRP A 29 0.37 1.30 25.41
C TRP A 29 -0.79 2.29 25.59
N GLN A 30 -1.59 2.56 24.55
CA GLN A 30 -2.81 3.37 24.67
C GLN A 30 -3.80 2.77 25.66
N VAL A 31 -4.02 1.45 25.61
CA VAL A 31 -4.89 0.75 26.55
C VAL A 31 -4.33 0.86 27.98
N VAL A 32 -3.04 0.59 28.17
CA VAL A 32 -2.38 0.71 29.49
C VAL A 32 -2.49 2.13 30.04
N SER A 33 -2.15 3.15 29.25
CA SER A 33 -2.21 4.55 29.68
C SER A 33 -3.63 4.99 30.07
N ARG A 34 -4.64 4.54 29.33
CA ARG A 34 -6.03 4.88 29.61
C ARG A 34 -6.56 4.20 30.88
N PHE A 35 -6.27 2.92 31.07
CA PHE A 35 -6.87 2.15 32.17
C PHE A 35 -6.04 2.15 33.46
N ILE A 36 -4.72 2.27 33.37
CA ILE A 36 -3.82 2.25 34.54
C ILE A 36 -3.44 3.67 34.95
N LEU A 37 -3.04 4.51 34.00
CA LEU A 37 -2.61 5.89 34.30
C LEU A 37 -3.78 6.89 34.34
N SER A 38 -5.01 6.47 33.98
CA SER A 38 -6.20 7.33 33.85
C SER A 38 -5.96 8.59 32.99
N ASN A 39 -4.93 8.58 32.14
CA ASN A 39 -4.52 9.72 31.31
C ASN A 39 -4.27 9.22 29.88
N PRO A 40 -5.20 9.48 28.94
CA PRO A 40 -5.07 9.01 27.57
C PRO A 40 -3.88 9.70 26.87
N SER A 41 -2.98 8.90 26.31
CA SER A 41 -1.79 9.42 25.61
C SER A 41 -2.13 9.92 24.21
N SER A 42 -2.29 11.24 24.04
CA SER A 42 -2.51 11.88 22.73
C SER A 42 -1.35 11.64 21.75
N PHE A 43 -0.13 11.48 22.26
CA PHE A 43 1.05 11.14 21.45
C PHE A 43 0.89 9.77 20.77
N SER A 44 0.50 8.77 21.56
CA SER A 44 0.34 7.40 21.07
C SER A 44 -0.83 7.28 20.09
N GLU A 45 -1.94 7.98 20.35
CA GLU A 45 -3.07 8.01 19.41
C GLU A 45 -2.69 8.59 18.03
N GLU A 46 -1.90 9.67 18.01
CA GLU A 46 -1.43 10.27 16.77
C GLU A 46 -0.39 9.38 16.06
N LEU A 47 0.52 8.75 16.81
CA LEU A 47 1.49 7.80 16.27
C LEU A 47 0.83 6.57 15.64
N ALA A 48 -0.14 5.93 16.30
CA ALA A 48 -0.91 4.83 15.73
C ALA A 48 -1.57 5.21 14.41
N ARG A 49 -2.13 6.43 14.32
CA ARG A 49 -2.74 6.92 13.08
C ARG A 49 -1.72 7.03 11.95
N PHE A 50 -0.53 7.55 12.23
CA PHE A 50 0.53 7.67 11.23
C PHE A 50 1.08 6.31 10.81
N LEU A 51 1.29 5.40 11.77
CA LEU A 51 1.68 4.01 11.48
C LEU A 51 0.63 3.32 10.60
N LEU A 52 -0.65 3.48 10.91
CA LEU A 52 -1.74 2.90 10.13
C LEU A 52 -1.78 3.45 8.70
N ILE A 53 -1.58 4.75 8.51
CA ILE A 53 -1.47 5.35 7.16
C ILE A 53 -0.33 4.69 6.39
N TRP A 54 0.84 4.56 7.01
CA TRP A 54 2.01 3.93 6.38
C TRP A 54 1.78 2.46 6.03
N ILE A 55 1.23 1.68 6.96
CA ILE A 55 0.89 0.27 6.74
C ILE A 55 -0.16 0.14 5.62
N GLY A 56 -1.18 0.99 5.60
CA GLY A 56 -2.23 0.94 4.59
C GLY A 56 -1.69 1.14 3.17
N PHE A 57 -0.85 2.15 2.97
CA PHE A 57 -0.29 2.47 1.66
C PHE A 57 0.80 1.49 1.21
N LEU A 58 1.76 1.15 2.08
CA LEU A 58 2.80 0.17 1.75
C LEU A 58 2.22 -1.24 1.61
N GLY A 59 1.25 -1.59 2.46
CA GLY A 59 0.49 -2.83 2.39
C GLY A 59 -0.32 -2.95 1.11
N ALA A 60 -0.91 -1.86 0.61
CA ALA A 60 -1.58 -1.84 -0.69
C ALA A 60 -0.60 -2.12 -1.84
N ALA A 61 0.61 -1.52 -1.82
CA ALA A 61 1.64 -1.81 -2.81
C ALA A 61 2.10 -3.28 -2.75
N TYR A 62 2.24 -3.84 -1.55
CA TYR A 62 2.58 -5.26 -1.35
C TYR A 62 1.48 -6.20 -1.84
N ALA A 63 0.23 -5.90 -1.50
CA ALA A 63 -0.94 -6.66 -1.94
C ALA A 63 -1.07 -6.63 -3.47
N TYR A 64 -0.84 -5.46 -4.09
CA TYR A 64 -0.82 -5.32 -5.54
C TYR A 64 0.22 -6.25 -6.19
N ARG A 65 1.44 -6.32 -5.62
CA ARG A 65 2.49 -7.24 -6.07
C ARG A 65 2.07 -8.71 -5.96
N ARG A 66 1.45 -9.08 -4.84
CA ARG A 66 0.97 -10.45 -4.57
C ARG A 66 -0.30 -10.83 -5.32
N HIS A 67 -0.75 -10.01 -6.25
CA HIS A 67 -1.99 -10.22 -7.00
C HIS A 67 -3.22 -10.33 -6.11
N ALA A 68 -3.20 -9.70 -4.94
CA ALA A 68 -4.35 -9.67 -4.03
C ALA A 68 -5.33 -8.53 -4.40
N HIS A 69 -5.54 -8.29 -5.71
CA HIS A 69 -6.63 -7.44 -6.17
C HIS A 69 -7.92 -8.27 -6.14
N LEU A 70 -8.27 -8.74 -4.94
CA LEU A 70 -9.29 -9.76 -4.68
C LEU A 70 -10.62 -9.47 -5.39
N GLY A 71 -11.01 -8.18 -5.47
CA GLY A 71 -12.22 -7.77 -6.17
C GLY A 71 -12.20 -8.06 -7.67
N LEU A 72 -11.05 -7.89 -8.34
CA LEU A 72 -10.92 -8.22 -9.76
C LEU A 72 -10.80 -9.73 -9.97
N ASP A 73 -10.11 -10.43 -9.09
CA ASP A 73 -9.93 -11.89 -9.22
C ASP A 73 -11.27 -12.63 -9.08
N ILE A 74 -12.17 -12.16 -8.19
CA ILE A 74 -13.54 -12.68 -8.09
C ILE A 74 -14.34 -12.37 -9.36
N LEU A 75 -14.19 -11.16 -9.91
CA LEU A 75 -14.92 -10.74 -11.12
C LEU A 75 -14.43 -11.49 -12.36
N THR A 76 -13.14 -11.81 -12.45
CA THR A 76 -12.52 -12.55 -13.55
C THR A 76 -12.50 -14.07 -13.34
N ALA A 77 -12.94 -14.57 -12.19
CA ALA A 77 -12.96 -16.00 -11.87
C ALA A 77 -13.74 -16.84 -12.90
N ASN A 78 -14.83 -16.30 -13.43
CA ASN A 78 -15.68 -16.99 -14.42
C ASN A 78 -15.30 -16.68 -15.88
N LEU A 79 -14.29 -15.84 -16.11
CA LEU A 79 -13.85 -15.45 -17.45
C LEU A 79 -12.71 -16.38 -17.92
N THR A 80 -12.80 -16.88 -19.15
CA THR A 80 -11.77 -17.76 -19.74
C THR A 80 -11.12 -17.14 -20.98
N GLY A 81 -9.87 -17.54 -21.24
CA GLY A 81 -9.11 -17.15 -22.42
C GLY A 81 -8.88 -15.64 -22.58
N VAL A 82 -9.12 -15.13 -23.78
CA VAL A 82 -8.80 -13.75 -24.18
C VAL A 82 -9.54 -12.69 -23.34
N LYS A 83 -10.79 -12.98 -22.93
CA LYS A 83 -11.60 -12.03 -22.13
C LYS A 83 -11.00 -11.80 -20.74
N LYS A 84 -10.45 -12.85 -20.12
CA LYS A 84 -9.75 -12.76 -18.82
C LYS A 84 -8.49 -11.90 -18.95
N ILE A 85 -7.66 -12.19 -19.95
CA ILE A 85 -6.42 -11.43 -20.20
C ILE A 85 -6.72 -9.94 -20.46
N LEU A 86 -7.78 -9.64 -21.22
CA LEU A 86 -8.16 -8.26 -21.51
C LEU A 86 -8.66 -7.53 -20.25
N ALA A 87 -9.48 -8.19 -19.43
CA ALA A 87 -9.98 -7.62 -18.17
C ALA A 87 -8.84 -7.33 -17.19
N GLU A 88 -7.87 -8.25 -17.08
CA GLU A 88 -6.70 -8.10 -16.21
C GLU A 88 -5.77 -6.99 -16.70
N LYS A 89 -5.49 -6.93 -18.01
CA LYS A 89 -4.72 -5.82 -18.59
C LYS A 89 -5.42 -4.48 -18.40
N PHE A 90 -6.73 -4.43 -18.56
CA PHE A 90 -7.51 -3.22 -18.32
C PHE A 90 -7.38 -2.76 -16.87
N ALA A 91 -7.55 -3.68 -15.91
CA ALA A 91 -7.37 -3.38 -14.49
C ALA A 91 -5.98 -2.89 -14.16
N ASP A 92 -4.94 -3.55 -14.68
CA ASP A 92 -3.55 -3.13 -14.46
C ASP A 92 -3.27 -1.75 -15.06
N THR A 93 -3.86 -1.44 -16.21
CA THR A 93 -3.78 -0.12 -16.83
C THR A 93 -4.48 0.95 -16.00
N VAL A 94 -5.67 0.67 -15.49
CA VAL A 94 -6.41 1.60 -14.62
C VAL A 94 -5.66 1.83 -13.30
N SER A 95 -5.14 0.76 -12.68
CA SER A 95 -4.33 0.87 -11.46
C SER A 95 -3.03 1.65 -11.70
N LEU A 96 -2.37 1.46 -12.85
CA LEU A 96 -1.20 2.25 -13.25
C LEU A 96 -1.54 3.74 -13.39
N CYS A 97 -2.63 4.07 -14.10
CA CYS A 97 -3.09 5.45 -14.26
C CYS A 97 -3.43 6.08 -12.91
N PHE A 98 -4.14 5.35 -12.05
CA PHE A 98 -4.47 5.81 -10.70
C PHE A 98 -3.22 6.06 -9.85
N ALA A 99 -2.28 5.11 -9.83
CA ALA A 99 -1.04 5.24 -9.09
C ALA A 99 -0.20 6.43 -9.60
N ALA A 100 -0.06 6.60 -10.93
CA ALA A 100 0.72 7.69 -11.49
C ALA A 100 0.09 9.08 -11.25
N VAL A 101 -1.21 9.23 -11.52
CA VAL A 101 -1.87 10.55 -11.48
C VAL A 101 -2.26 10.92 -10.05
N ILE A 102 -2.87 10.00 -9.31
CA ILE A 102 -3.41 10.30 -7.98
C ILE A 102 -2.32 10.12 -6.93
N MET A 103 -1.66 8.97 -6.88
CA MET A 103 -0.72 8.71 -5.79
C MET A 103 0.62 9.43 -5.99
N VAL A 104 1.20 9.38 -7.18
CA VAL A 104 2.50 10.04 -7.43
C VAL A 104 2.31 11.54 -7.63
N PHE A 105 1.54 11.99 -8.63
CA PHE A 105 1.43 13.42 -8.92
C PHE A 105 0.66 14.20 -7.85
N ALA A 106 -0.61 13.84 -7.56
CA ALA A 106 -1.38 14.55 -6.55
C ALA A 106 -0.86 14.32 -5.12
N GLY A 107 -0.37 13.11 -4.81
CA GLY A 107 0.28 12.81 -3.53
C GLY A 107 1.58 13.59 -3.31
N THR A 108 2.40 13.79 -4.34
CA THR A 108 3.59 14.64 -4.22
C THR A 108 3.19 16.10 -4.00
N LYS A 109 2.16 16.59 -4.68
CA LYS A 109 1.65 17.97 -4.48
C LYS A 109 1.18 18.20 -3.05
N ILE A 110 0.40 17.28 -2.47
CA ILE A 110 -0.08 17.46 -1.09
C ILE A 110 1.08 17.34 -0.08
N MET A 111 2.03 16.43 -0.32
CA MET A 111 3.24 16.31 0.49
C MET A 111 4.04 17.63 0.49
N LEU A 112 4.34 18.18 -0.68
CA LEU A 112 5.11 19.43 -0.80
C LEU A 112 4.35 20.62 -0.19
N LEU A 113 3.06 20.76 -0.49
CA LEU A 113 2.22 21.83 0.06
C LEU A 113 2.22 21.81 1.60
N THR A 114 2.07 20.64 2.21
CA THR A 114 2.09 20.52 3.67
C THR A 114 3.46 20.79 4.30
N LEU A 115 4.55 20.51 3.58
CA LEU A 115 5.91 20.89 4.00
C LEU A 115 6.15 22.40 3.89
N GLU A 116 5.71 23.02 2.80
CA GLU A 116 5.82 24.46 2.55
C GLU A 116 5.01 25.28 3.57
N LEU A 117 3.80 24.83 3.87
CA LEU A 117 2.94 25.43 4.90
C LEU A 117 3.43 25.15 6.33
N ASN A 118 4.53 24.40 6.47
CA ASN A 118 5.12 23.99 7.75
C ASN A 118 4.06 23.42 8.72
N GLN A 119 3.15 22.59 8.19
CA GLN A 119 2.08 22.00 8.98
C GLN A 119 2.65 20.94 9.92
N ILE A 120 2.47 21.16 11.22
CA ILE A 120 3.00 20.33 12.29
C ILE A 120 1.85 19.60 12.99
N SER A 121 2.09 18.34 13.35
CA SER A 121 1.15 17.50 14.07
C SER A 121 0.99 17.98 15.52
N ALA A 122 -0.20 17.83 16.10
CA ALA A 122 -0.51 18.48 17.38
C ALA A 122 0.25 17.86 18.56
N ALA A 123 0.35 16.52 18.59
CA ALA A 123 0.93 15.80 19.72
C ALA A 123 2.40 15.42 19.48
N LEU A 124 2.73 14.92 18.29
CA LEU A 124 4.09 14.48 17.94
C LEU A 124 5.01 15.63 17.53
N GLN A 125 4.46 16.80 17.19
CA GLN A 125 5.21 17.95 16.68
C GLN A 125 6.08 17.63 15.45
N ILE A 126 5.64 16.68 14.62
CA ILE A 126 6.30 16.34 13.35
C ILE A 126 5.62 17.01 12.16
N LYS A 127 6.38 17.29 11.09
CA LYS A 127 5.77 17.83 9.87
C LYS A 127 4.90 16.78 9.19
N ILE A 128 3.63 17.13 8.94
CA ILE A 128 2.63 16.23 8.34
C ILE A 128 3.06 15.75 6.94
N GLY A 129 3.84 16.57 6.23
CA GLY A 129 4.40 16.18 4.94
C GLY A 129 5.21 14.88 4.96
N TYR A 130 5.90 14.57 6.07
CA TYR A 130 6.59 13.27 6.19
C TYR A 130 5.61 12.10 6.25
N VAL A 131 4.45 12.28 6.89
CA VAL A 131 3.40 11.26 6.92
C VAL A 131 2.85 11.04 5.51
N TYR A 132 2.60 12.12 4.75
CA TYR A 132 2.10 12.04 3.38
C TYR A 132 3.11 11.57 2.34
N SER A 133 4.41 11.54 2.66
CA SER A 133 5.43 11.01 1.76
C SER A 133 5.21 9.54 1.37
N VAL A 134 4.51 8.77 2.20
CA VAL A 134 4.20 7.37 1.88
C VAL A 134 3.27 7.23 0.67
N ILE A 135 2.47 8.25 0.36
CA ILE A 135 1.54 8.24 -0.78
C ILE A 135 2.31 8.18 -2.11
N PRO A 136 3.22 9.12 -2.45
CA PRO A 136 4.00 9.01 -3.68
C PRO A 136 4.97 7.82 -3.67
N ILE A 137 5.52 7.43 -2.52
CA ILE A 137 6.39 6.24 -2.41
C ILE A 137 5.64 4.97 -2.81
N SER A 138 4.48 4.72 -2.21
CA SER A 138 3.65 3.54 -2.54
C SER A 138 3.12 3.61 -3.97
N GLY A 139 2.75 4.81 -4.45
CA GLY A 139 2.35 5.03 -5.84
C GLY A 139 3.44 4.64 -6.84
N LEU A 140 4.68 5.04 -6.60
CA LEU A 140 5.83 4.66 -7.43
C LEU A 140 6.05 3.15 -7.44
N LEU A 141 5.95 2.48 -6.28
CA LEU A 141 6.06 1.03 -6.19
C LEU A 141 4.97 0.32 -7.00
N ILE A 142 3.71 0.76 -6.89
CA ILE A 142 2.59 0.23 -7.68
C ILE A 142 2.83 0.45 -9.17
N CYS A 143 3.30 1.62 -9.59
CA CYS A 143 3.66 1.89 -10.98
C CYS A 143 4.70 0.90 -11.51
N ILE A 144 5.76 0.64 -10.73
CA ILE A 144 6.81 -0.31 -11.10
C ILE A 144 6.23 -1.73 -11.28
N PHE A 145 5.42 -2.18 -10.33
CA PHE A 145 4.79 -3.50 -10.39
C PHE A 145 3.79 -3.63 -11.55
N ALA A 146 3.01 -2.58 -11.81
CA ALA A 146 2.04 -2.56 -12.89
C ALA A 146 2.73 -2.57 -14.26
N LEU A 147 3.82 -1.82 -14.43
CA LEU A 147 4.62 -1.81 -15.66
C LEU A 147 5.28 -3.17 -15.93
N GLU A 148 5.86 -3.80 -14.92
CA GLU A 148 6.42 -5.16 -15.07
C GLU A 148 5.34 -6.14 -15.52
N ARG A 149 4.13 -6.05 -14.95
CA ARG A 149 3.02 -6.94 -15.26
C ARG A 149 2.49 -6.76 -16.68
N LEU A 150 2.38 -5.51 -17.14
CA LEU A 150 2.00 -5.20 -18.51
C LEU A 150 3.06 -5.67 -19.53
N TRP A 151 4.35 -5.62 -19.16
CA TRP A 151 5.45 -6.02 -20.03
C TRP A 151 5.61 -7.55 -20.13
N ILE A 152 5.71 -8.24 -18.99
CA ILE A 152 5.98 -9.68 -18.95
C ILE A 152 4.75 -10.49 -19.36
N GLY A 153 3.55 -9.92 -19.23
CA GLY A 153 2.29 -10.65 -19.35
C GLY A 153 2.15 -11.65 -18.20
N ARG A 154 0.93 -12.08 -17.89
CA ARG A 154 0.78 -13.18 -16.92
C ARG A 154 1.40 -14.45 -17.53
N PRO A 155 2.19 -15.25 -16.78
CA PRO A 155 2.27 -16.65 -17.13
C PRO A 155 0.83 -17.16 -17.15
N VAL A 156 0.42 -17.76 -18.27
CA VAL A 156 -0.86 -18.44 -18.35
C VAL A 156 -0.77 -19.56 -17.35
N GLU A 157 -1.30 -19.35 -16.16
CA GLU A 157 -1.53 -20.41 -15.20
C GLU A 157 -2.53 -21.32 -15.89
N GLU A 158 -2.02 -22.43 -16.42
CA GLU A 158 -2.82 -23.48 -17.03
C GLU A 158 -3.96 -23.75 -16.07
N SER A 159 -5.17 -23.44 -16.52
CA SER A 159 -6.39 -23.97 -15.94
C SER A 159 -6.13 -25.46 -15.74
N GLY A 160 -6.05 -25.88 -14.46
CA GLY A 160 -6.00 -27.29 -14.11
C GLY A 160 -7.07 -28.05 -14.90
N PRO A 161 -6.78 -29.30 -15.29
CA PRO A 161 -7.55 -30.02 -16.29
C PRO A 161 -9.03 -30.00 -15.94
N GLY A 162 -9.86 -29.77 -16.95
CA GLY A 162 -11.31 -29.89 -16.85
C GLY A 162 -11.67 -31.17 -16.12
N LEU A 163 -12.52 -31.03 -15.10
CA LEU A 163 -13.27 -32.13 -14.55
C LEU A 163 -14.62 -32.09 -15.26
N ASP A 164 -14.67 -32.78 -16.39
CA ASP A 164 -15.81 -33.62 -16.79
C ASP A 164 -16.24 -34.57 -15.66
#